data_AF-A0A434LQW8-F1
#
_entry.id   AF-A0A434LQW8-F1
#
_cell.length_a   1.000
_cell.length_b   1.000
_cell.length_c   1.000
_cell.angle_alpha   90.00
_cell.angle_beta   90.00
_cell.angle_gamma   90.00
#
_symmetry.space_group_name_H-M   'P 1'
#
loop_
_entity.id
_entity.type
_entity.pdbx_description
1 polymer ?
#
loop_
_entity_poly.entity_id
_entity_poly.type
_entity_poly.pdbx_seq_one_letter_code
_entity_poly.pdbx_strand_id
1 'polypeptide(L)'
;MKRLANPLAPRGLALPEKTSQIKVWVREARGLDGDVVVSVTELVCRKDGCPDIETVIGIMRPGKKIETIQIHKSIADVTSRDLPQG
;
A
#
# COMPACT_ATOMS: atom_id res chain seq x y z
N MET A 1 20.83 21.53 -20.91
CA MET A 1 19.48 20.95 -21.13
C MET A 1 18.63 21.21 -19.89
N LYS A 2 17.75 22.22 -19.93
CA LYS A 2 16.87 22.55 -18.79
C LYS A 2 15.60 21.70 -18.90
N ARG A 3 15.38 20.77 -17.96
CA ARG A 3 14.12 20.02 -17.85
C ARG A 3 13.01 21.04 -17.52
N LEU A 4 12.04 21.19 -18.42
CA LEU A 4 10.82 21.94 -18.13
C LEU A 4 10.02 21.12 -17.11
N ALA A 5 9.91 21.63 -15.88
CA ALA A 5 9.04 21.05 -14.87
C ALA A 5 7.59 21.33 -15.28
N ASN A 6 6.84 20.28 -15.66
CA ASN A 6 5.43 20.40 -16.02
C ASN A 6 4.61 20.72 -14.76
N PRO A 7 4.00 21.92 -14.65
CA PRO A 7 3.21 22.32 -13.48
C PRO A 7 1.86 21.59 -13.38
N LEU A 8 1.47 20.86 -14.43
CA LEU A 8 0.31 19.97 -14.48
C LEU A 8 0.69 18.48 -14.39
N ALA A 9 1.96 18.15 -14.12
CA ALA A 9 2.32 16.77 -13.85
C ALA A 9 1.50 16.29 -12.64
N PRO A 10 0.85 15.11 -12.71
CA PRO A 10 0.19 14.55 -11.55
C PRO A 10 1.20 14.53 -10.41
N ARG A 11 0.87 15.15 -9.25
CA ARG A 11 1.75 15.14 -8.07
C ARG A 11 2.13 13.72 -7.60
N GLY A 12 1.48 12.69 -8.13
CA GLY A 12 1.60 11.29 -7.71
C GLY A 12 2.15 10.35 -8.77
N LEU A 13 3.42 10.47 -9.15
CA LEU A 13 4.19 9.31 -9.64
C LEU A 13 4.83 8.54 -8.46
N ALA A 14 5.18 9.24 -7.38
CA ALA A 14 5.74 8.63 -6.17
C ALA A 14 4.75 7.72 -5.42
N LEU A 15 3.44 8.05 -5.45
CA LEU A 15 2.41 7.23 -4.78
C LEU A 15 2.12 5.91 -5.52
N PRO A 16 1.97 5.88 -6.86
CA PRO A 16 1.98 4.65 -7.65
C PRO A 16 3.24 3.78 -7.45
N GLU A 17 4.42 4.41 -7.34
CA GLU A 17 5.67 3.68 -7.11
C GLU A 17 5.69 3.04 -5.72
N LYS A 18 5.36 3.81 -4.67
CA LYS A 18 5.30 3.32 -3.30
C LYS A 18 4.26 2.23 -3.11
N THR A 19 3.07 2.38 -3.68
CA THR A 19 2.04 1.33 -3.64
C THR A 19 2.48 0.06 -4.35
N SER A 20 3.17 0.17 -5.49
CA SER A 20 3.74 -0.98 -6.19
C SER A 20 4.83 -1.67 -5.37
N GLN A 21 5.69 -0.89 -4.71
CA GLN A 21 6.70 -1.39 -3.79
C GLN A 21 6.08 -2.15 -2.61
N ILE A 22 5.03 -1.60 -1.98
CA ILE A 22 4.30 -2.27 -0.90
C ILE A 22 3.70 -3.59 -1.38
N LYS A 23 3.12 -3.63 -2.59
CA LYS A 23 2.58 -4.88 -3.16
C LYS A 23 3.65 -5.95 -3.32
N VAL A 24 4.86 -5.59 -3.74
CA VAL A 24 5.99 -6.53 -3.85
C VAL A 24 6.34 -7.08 -2.47
N TRP A 25 6.54 -6.21 -1.48
CA TRP A 25 6.87 -6.64 -0.13
C TRP A 25 5.79 -7.54 0.49
N VAL A 26 4.50 -7.24 0.25
CA VAL A 26 3.39 -8.06 0.73
C VAL A 26 3.42 -9.45 0.08
N ARG A 27 3.69 -9.52 -1.23
CA ARG A 27 3.80 -10.80 -1.93
C ARG A 27 4.96 -11.64 -1.41
N GLU A 28 6.11 -11.03 -1.17
CA GLU A 28 7.29 -11.69 -0.61
C GLU A 28 7.03 -12.18 0.82
N ALA A 29 6.50 -11.31 1.70
CA ALA A 29 6.27 -11.62 3.11
C ALA A 29 5.20 -12.71 3.35
N ARG A 30 4.27 -12.88 2.39
CA ARG A 30 3.15 -13.83 2.46
C ARG A 30 3.23 -14.99 1.48
N GLY A 31 4.32 -15.10 0.71
CA GLY A 31 4.50 -16.13 -0.32
C GLY A 31 3.32 -16.20 -1.30
N LEU A 32 2.87 -15.04 -1.81
CA LEU A 32 1.67 -14.99 -2.67
C LEU A 32 1.97 -15.36 -4.12
N ASP A 33 1.13 -16.22 -4.67
CA ASP A 33 1.13 -16.57 -6.09
C ASP A 33 0.71 -15.39 -6.99
N GLY A 34 0.99 -15.52 -8.30
CA GLY A 34 0.73 -14.48 -9.29
C GLY A 34 -0.76 -14.20 -9.56
N ASP A 35 -1.64 -15.16 -9.27
CA ASP A 35 -3.09 -15.05 -9.40
C ASP A 35 -3.75 -14.30 -8.23
N VAL A 36 -3.03 -14.13 -7.12
CA VAL A 36 -3.50 -13.40 -5.95
C VAL A 36 -3.50 -11.90 -6.24
N VAL A 37 -4.65 -11.25 -6.04
CA VAL A 37 -4.78 -9.80 -6.19
C VAL A 37 -4.41 -9.13 -4.87
N VAL A 38 -3.53 -8.13 -4.94
CA VAL A 38 -3.14 -7.29 -3.79
C VAL A 38 -3.55 -5.85 -4.05
N SER A 39 -4.43 -5.31 -3.20
CA SER A 39 -4.83 -3.90 -3.19
C SER A 39 -4.12 -3.16 -2.05
N VAL A 40 -3.80 -1.89 -2.26
CA VAL A 40 -3.22 -1.00 -1.25
C VAL A 40 -3.99 0.31 -1.34
N THR A 41 -4.53 0.78 -0.21
CA THR A 41 -5.36 1.98 -0.16
C THR A 41 -5.10 2.74 1.13
N GLU A 42 -4.97 4.06 1.03
CA GLU A 42 -4.88 4.93 2.19
C GLU A 42 -6.28 5.43 2.54
N LEU A 43 -6.63 5.38 3.82
CA LEU A 43 -7.94 5.76 4.34
C LEU A 43 -7.76 6.65 5.57
N VAL A 44 -8.71 7.55 5.80
CA VAL A 44 -8.78 8.33 7.05
C VAL A 44 -9.20 7.40 8.17
N CYS A 45 -8.40 7.31 9.23
CA CYS A 45 -8.73 6.49 10.38
C CYS A 45 -9.74 7.22 11.26
N ARG A 46 -10.95 6.69 11.39
CA ARG A 46 -12.06 7.31 12.16
C ARG A 46 -12.18 6.80 13.61
N LYS A 47 -11.12 6.22 14.16
CA LYS A 47 -11.11 5.68 15.53
C LYS A 47 -10.47 6.67 16.49
N ASP A 48 -11.02 6.75 17.71
CA ASP A 48 -10.45 7.58 18.78
C ASP A 48 -9.00 7.16 19.07
N GLY A 49 -8.07 8.12 19.03
CA GLY A 49 -6.64 7.90 19.28
C GLY A 49 -5.82 7.38 18.09
N CYS A 50 -6.40 7.35 16.88
CA CYS A 50 -5.69 6.92 15.68
C CYS A 50 -4.93 8.08 15.02
N PRO A 51 -3.75 7.85 14.41
CA PRO A 51 -3.18 8.82 13.48
C PRO A 51 -4.18 9.01 12.34
N ASP A 52 -4.36 10.25 11.89
CA ASP A 52 -5.45 10.69 10.99
C ASP A 52 -5.64 9.84 9.71
N ILE A 53 -4.65 9.02 9.34
CA ILE A 53 -4.62 8.15 8.17
C ILE A 53 -4.04 6.76 8.48
N GLU A 54 -4.56 5.76 7.77
CA GLU A 54 -4.08 4.37 7.79
C GLU A 54 -3.94 3.83 6.36
N THR A 55 -3.03 2.88 6.19
CA THR A 55 -2.87 2.09 4.97
C THR A 55 -3.52 0.73 5.16
N VAL A 56 -4.49 0.45 4.31
CA VAL A 56 -5.21 -0.82 4.26
C VAL A 56 -4.76 -1.62 3.04
N ILE A 57 -4.34 -2.85 3.28
CA ILE A 57 -3.87 -3.78 2.26
C ILE A 57 -4.86 -4.94 2.18
N GLY A 58 -5.44 -5.18 1.01
CA GLY A 58 -6.32 -6.30 0.75
C GLY A 58 -5.60 -7.42 -0.01
N ILE A 59 -5.73 -8.66 0.46
CA ILE A 59 -5.23 -9.86 -0.21
C ILE A 59 -6.42 -10.71 -0.62
N MET A 60 -6.60 -10.86 -1.93
CA MET A 60 -7.75 -11.52 -2.53
C MET A 60 -7.24 -12.77 -3.28
N ARG A 61 -7.38 -13.94 -2.63
CA ARG A 61 -7.06 -15.23 -3.22
C ARG A 61 -8.31 -15.82 -3.87
N PRO A 62 -8.22 -16.45 -5.05
CA PRO A 62 -9.38 -17.09 -5.69
C PRO A 62 -10.08 -18.07 -4.74
N GLY A 63 -11.40 -17.92 -4.59
CA GLY A 63 -12.22 -18.81 -3.77
C GLY A 63 -12.01 -18.70 -2.25
N LYS A 64 -11.19 -17.77 -1.75
CA LYS A 64 -10.99 -17.55 -0.31
C LYS A 64 -11.58 -16.21 0.15
N LYS A 65 -11.77 -16.08 1.47
CA LYS A 65 -12.14 -14.79 2.07
C LYS A 65 -11.02 -13.78 1.86
N ILE A 66 -11.41 -12.51 1.70
CA ILE A 66 -10.46 -11.41 1.62
C ILE A 66 -9.78 -11.25 2.97
N GLU A 67 -8.46 -11.23 2.95
CA GLU A 67 -7.64 -10.89 4.11
C GLU A 67 -7.27 -9.42 4.06
N THR A 68 -7.31 -8.75 5.20
CA THR A 68 -7.02 -7.31 5.28
C THR A 68 -5.95 -7.06 6.33
N ILE A 69 -4.94 -6.29 5.96
CA ILE A 69 -3.88 -5.83 6.84
C ILE A 69 -4.05 -4.31 6.99
N GLN A 70 -4.16 -3.84 8.23
CA GLN A 70 -4.25 -2.41 8.55
C GLN A 70 -2.96 -1.94 9.20
N ILE A 71 -2.38 -0.88 8.65
CA ILE A 71 -1.17 -0.24 9.18
C ILE A 71 -1.54 1.21 9.45
N HIS A 72 -1.47 1.65 10.70
CA HIS A 72 -1.81 3.01 11.12
C HIS A 72 -0.72 4.03 10.72
N LYS A 73 -0.44 4.11 9.42
CA LYS A 73 0.55 4.99 8.78
C LYS A 73 0.06 5.35 7.37
N SER A 74 0.53 6.49 6.86
CA SER A 74 0.37 6.85 5.45
C SER A 74 1.08 5.84 4.54
N ILE A 75 0.66 5.72 3.28
CA ILE A 75 1.35 4.88 2.29
C ILE A 75 2.82 5.31 2.16
N ALA A 76 3.12 6.59 2.28
CA ALA A 76 4.47 7.13 2.18
C ALA A 76 5.38 6.60 3.31
N ASP A 77 4.82 6.46 4.52
CA ASP A 77 5.55 6.08 5.73
C ASP A 77 5.61 4.56 5.98
N VAL A 78 4.85 3.76 5.21
CA VAL A 78 4.91 2.30 5.28
C VAL A 78 6.30 1.80 4.85
N THR A 79 6.87 0.91 5.64
CA THR A 79 8.12 0.22 5.36
C THR A 79 7.90 -1.30 5.29
N SER A 80 8.86 -2.03 4.71
CA SER A 80 8.79 -3.50 4.65
C SER A 80 8.71 -4.16 6.04
N ARG A 81 9.20 -3.49 7.09
CA ARG A 81 9.16 -3.97 8.48
C ARG A 81 7.78 -3.87 9.12
N ASP A 82 6.90 -3.03 8.58
CA ASP A 82 5.53 -2.87 9.07
C ASP A 82 4.61 -4.00 8.59
N LEU A 83 5.06 -4.78 7.59
CA LEU A 83 4.30 -5.89 7.06
C LEU A 83 4.43 -7.11 7.96
N PRO A 84 3.31 -7.75 8.34
CA PRO A 84 3.36 -8.97 9.12
C PRO A 84 3.99 -10.10 8.29
N GLN A 85 5.04 -10.71 8.85
CA GLN A 85 5.70 -11.88 8.31
C GLN A 85 4.84 -13.12 8.62
N GLY A 86 4.66 -14.02 7.65
CA GLY A 86 4.05 -15.33 7.92
C GLY A 86 3.38 -15.97 6.73
#